data_AF-A0A8X6N2S9-F1
#
_entry.id   AF-A0A8X6N2S9-F1
#
_cell.length_a   1.000
_cell.length_b   1.000
_cell.length_c   1.000
_cell.angle_alpha   90.00
_cell.angle_beta   90.00
_cell.angle_gamma   90.00
#
_symmetry.space_group_name_H-M   'P 1'
#
loop_
_entity.id
_entity.type
_entity.pdbx_description
1 polymer ?
#
loop_
_entity_poly.entity_id
_entity_poly.type
_entity_poly.pdbx_seq_one_letter_code
_entity_poly.pdbx_strand_id
1 'polypeptide(L)'
;MPRPINYDEITKSQELDLEIQNLISNPQGLQSKKIVMPISDIPLFCDLSTEIARPYIPKQYRQRIFSQLHNMSHPGIRATTKLIRSRFVGPSIAKDCST
;
A
#
# COMPACT_ATOMS: atom_id res chain seq x y z
N MET A 1 5.81 -20.85 -2.94
CA MET A 1 6.21 -19.81 -1.98
C MET A 1 5.72 -18.45 -2.48
N PRO A 2 4.94 -17.68 -1.70
CA PRO A 2 4.62 -16.31 -2.08
C PRO A 2 5.93 -15.50 -2.15
N ARG A 3 6.14 -14.77 -3.25
CA ARG A 3 7.31 -13.88 -3.33
C ARG A 3 7.17 -12.78 -2.27
N PRO A 4 8.23 -12.34 -1.60
CA PRO A 4 8.18 -11.18 -0.72
C PRO A 4 7.69 -9.93 -1.48
N ILE A 5 7.10 -8.98 -0.74
CA ILE A 5 6.79 -7.65 -1.28
C ILE A 5 8.12 -6.94 -1.55
N ASN A 6 8.35 -6.53 -2.79
CA ASN A 6 9.56 -5.79 -3.16
C ASN A 6 9.29 -4.29 -3.01
N TYR A 7 9.75 -3.70 -1.90
CA TYR A 7 9.54 -2.29 -1.60
C TYR A 7 10.33 -1.35 -2.53
N ASP A 8 11.41 -1.82 -3.13
CA ASP A 8 12.21 -1.04 -4.07
C ASP A 8 11.45 -0.85 -5.39
N GLU A 9 10.80 -1.91 -5.88
CA GLU A 9 9.90 -1.86 -7.05
C GLU A 9 8.71 -0.93 -6.80
N ILE A 10 8.12 -1.02 -5.60
CA ILE A 10 7.02 -0.14 -5.20
C ILE A 10 7.49 1.31 -5.22
N THR A 11 8.63 1.62 -4.60
CA THR A 11 9.13 2.99 -4.52
C THR A 11 9.38 3.60 -5.90
N LYS A 12 10.04 2.87 -6.80
CA LYS A 12 10.23 3.33 -8.19
C LYS A 12 8.92 3.63 -8.89
N SER A 13 7.90 2.80 -8.63
CA SER A 13 6.58 3.00 -9.21
C SER A 13 5.81 4.16 -8.58
N GLN A 14 6.10 4.49 -7.31
CA GLN A 14 5.50 5.66 -6.65
C GLN A 14 5.92 6.98 -7.32
N GLU A 15 7.15 7.07 -7.84
CA GLU A 15 7.66 8.31 -8.46
C GLU A 15 6.86 8.73 -9.69
N LEU A 16 6.35 7.77 -10.45
CA LEU A 16 5.59 7.97 -11.67
C LEU A 16 4.07 7.86 -11.46
N ASP A 17 3.60 7.59 -10.24
CA ASP A 17 2.18 7.37 -9.96
C ASP A 17 1.43 8.69 -9.79
N LEU A 18 0.58 9.00 -10.77
CA LEU A 18 -0.30 10.17 -10.76
C LEU A 18 -1.30 10.14 -9.60
N GLU A 19 -1.70 8.97 -9.11
CA GLU A 19 -2.59 8.86 -7.95
C GLU A 19 -1.92 9.41 -6.68
N ILE A 20 -0.60 9.22 -6.53
CA ILE A 20 0.16 9.79 -5.40
C ILE A 20 0.23 11.30 -5.52
N GLN A 21 0.52 11.83 -6.72
CA GLN A 21 0.58 13.27 -6.94
C GLN A 21 -0.76 13.94 -6.61
N ASN A 22 -1.87 13.30 -6.97
CA ASN A 22 -3.21 13.75 -6.59
C ASN A 22 -3.45 13.69 -5.09
N LEU A 23 -2.99 12.64 -4.39
CA LEU A 23 -3.10 12.55 -2.93
C LEU A 23 -2.26 13.60 -2.19
N ILE A 24 -1.10 13.95 -2.73
CA ILE A 24 -0.25 15.02 -2.17
C ILE A 24 -0.92 16.38 -2.39
N SER A 25 -1.47 16.61 -3.59
CA SER A 25 -2.10 17.89 -3.95
C SER A 25 -3.47 18.10 -3.28
N ASN A 26 -4.20 17.02 -3.03
CA ASN A 26 -5.50 17.04 -2.35
C ASN A 26 -5.53 16.01 -1.22
N PRO A 27 -4.90 16.32 -0.07
CA PRO A 27 -4.82 15.42 1.06
C PRO A 27 -6.21 15.34 1.73
N GLN A 28 -7.00 14.32 1.36
CA GLN A 28 -8.33 14.04 1.90
C GLN A 28 -8.26 13.49 3.35
N GLY A 29 -7.65 14.26 4.26
CA GLY A 29 -7.40 13.84 5.65
C GLY A 29 -6.19 12.91 5.82
N LEU A 30 -5.44 12.62 4.74
CA LEU A 30 -4.21 11.82 4.80
C LEU A 30 -3.01 12.71 5.13
N GLN A 31 -2.09 12.19 5.94
CA GLN A 31 -0.81 12.84 6.22
C GLN A 31 0.31 12.13 5.45
N SER A 32 0.33 12.34 4.13
CA SER A 32 1.26 11.68 3.21
C SER A 32 2.65 12.31 3.28
N LYS A 33 3.67 11.53 3.66
CA LYS A 33 5.09 11.95 3.64
C LYS A 33 5.99 10.81 3.15
N LYS A 34 7.14 11.16 2.56
CA LYS A 34 8.21 10.19 2.32
C LYS A 34 8.95 9.93 3.63
N ILE A 35 9.04 8.68 4.05
CA ILE A 35 9.83 8.25 5.21
C ILE A 35 10.65 7.02 4.87
N VAL A 36 11.82 6.88 5.50
CA VAL A 36 12.60 5.64 5.45
C VAL A 36 11.97 4.68 6.45
N MET A 37 11.53 3.52 5.96
CA MET A 37 10.91 2.50 6.80
C MET A 37 12.00 1.58 7.35
N PRO A 38 11.87 1.01 8.56
CA PRO A 38 12.86 0.04 9.09
C PRO A 38 13.08 -1.20 8.21
N ILE A 39 12.21 -1.42 7.23
CA ILE A 39 12.20 -2.56 6.30
C ILE A 39 12.81 -2.24 4.93
N SER A 40 13.19 -0.98 4.66
CA SER A 40 13.80 -0.56 3.40
C SER A 40 14.59 0.74 3.60
N ASP A 41 15.83 0.76 3.12
CA ASP A 41 16.68 1.96 3.13
C ASP A 41 16.20 3.03 2.11
N ILE A 42 15.15 2.74 1.35
CA ILE A 42 14.60 3.64 0.33
C ILE A 42 13.38 4.40 0.90
N PRO A 43 13.29 5.74 0.71
CA PRO A 43 12.15 6.51 1.17
C PRO A 43 10.85 6.12 0.46
N LEU A 44 9.88 5.63 1.22
CA LEU A 44 8.54 5.28 0.75
C LEU A 44 7.56 6.40 1.09
N PHE A 45 6.63 6.69 0.17
CA PHE A 45 5.44 7.45 0.54
C PHE A 45 4.58 6.63 1.49
N CYS A 46 4.32 7.20 2.66
CA CYS A 46 3.49 6.62 3.70
C CYS A 46 2.45 7.65 4.15
N ASP A 47 1.27 7.15 4.51
CA ASP A 47 0.30 7.90 5.29
C ASP A 47 0.61 7.74 6.78
N LEU A 48 0.75 8.88 7.46
CA LEU A 48 1.06 9.00 8.89
C LEU A 48 -0.14 9.50 9.71
N SER A 49 -1.35 9.52 9.12
CA SER A 49 -2.57 9.93 9.83
C SER A 49 -2.99 8.97 10.95
N THR A 50 -2.40 7.78 10.99
CA THR A 50 -2.61 6.74 12.00
C THR A 50 -1.36 6.50 12.82
N GLU A 51 -1.49 5.81 13.96
CA GLU A 51 -0.35 5.45 14.84
C GLU A 51 0.71 4.60 14.13
N ILE A 52 0.29 3.82 13.13
CA ILE A 52 1.18 3.00 12.31
C ILE A 52 1.32 3.67 10.94
N ALA A 53 2.57 3.86 10.49
CA ALA A 53 2.84 4.33 9.14
C ALA A 53 2.35 3.31 8.10
N ARG A 54 1.49 3.75 7.17
CA ARG A 54 0.92 2.89 6.13
C ARG A 54 1.53 3.24 4.77
N PRO A 55 2.38 2.37 4.19
CA PRO A 55 2.95 2.63 2.87
C PRO A 55 1.87 2.73 1.80
N TYR A 56 2.05 3.68 0.89
CA TYR A 56 1.22 3.81 -0.28
C TYR A 56 1.52 2.69 -1.27
N ILE A 57 0.47 2.11 -1.85
CA ILE A 57 0.59 1.04 -2.84
C ILE A 57 0.05 1.48 -4.19
N PRO A 58 0.92 1.60 -5.21
CA PRO A 58 0.50 1.87 -6.57
C PRO A 58 -0.46 0.81 -7.07
N LYS A 59 -1.42 1.21 -7.89
CA LYS A 59 -2.52 0.37 -8.36
C LYS A 59 -2.06 -1.00 -8.87
N GLN A 60 -0.96 -1.04 -9.64
CA GLN A 60 -0.40 -2.27 -10.21
C GLN A 60 0.05 -3.32 -9.19
N TYR A 61 0.32 -2.94 -7.94
CA TYR A 61 0.72 -3.86 -6.87
C TYR A 61 -0.42 -4.30 -5.96
N ARG A 62 -1.58 -3.63 -5.99
CA ARG A 62 -2.70 -3.89 -5.06
C ARG A 62 -3.21 -5.33 -5.16
N GLN A 63 -3.46 -5.82 -6.39
CA GLN A 63 -3.88 -7.21 -6.59
C GLN A 63 -2.80 -8.21 -6.19
N ARG A 64 -1.54 -7.97 -6.55
CA ARG A 64 -0.43 -8.87 -6.18
C ARG A 64 -0.32 -9.03 -4.67
N ILE A 65 -0.44 -7.93 -3.93
CA ILE A 65 -0.38 -7.94 -2.46
C ILE A 65 -1.62 -8.59 -1.86
N PHE A 66 -2.80 -8.36 -2.44
CA PHE A 66 -4.00 -9.09 -2.05
C PHE A 66 -3.84 -10.59 -2.25
N SER A 67 -3.45 -11.06 -3.43
CA SER A 67 -3.26 -12.48 -3.70
C SER A 67 -2.20 -13.10 -2.78
N GLN A 68 -1.12 -12.39 -2.48
CA GLN A 68 -0.10 -12.84 -1.53
C GLN A 68 -0.70 -13.05 -0.13
N LEU A 69 -1.38 -12.05 0.42
CA LEU A 69 -1.96 -12.14 1.77
C LEU A 69 -3.12 -13.14 1.84
N HIS A 70 -3.96 -13.19 0.80
CA HIS A 70 -5.03 -14.15 0.68
C HIS A 70 -4.49 -15.59 0.64
N ASN A 71 -3.46 -15.85 -0.16
CA ASN A 71 -2.92 -17.21 -0.31
C ASN A 71 -2.00 -17.65 0.83
N MET A 72 -1.49 -16.71 1.65
CA MET A 72 -0.61 -17.05 2.79
C MET A 72 -1.35 -17.74 3.94
N SER A 73 -2.62 -17.43 4.15
CA SER A 73 -3.39 -17.97 5.30
C SER A 73 -4.80 -18.41 4.91
N HIS A 74 -5.13 -18.40 3.63
CA HIS A 74 -6.50 -18.55 3.11
C HIS A 74 -7.57 -17.78 3.91
N PRO A 75 -7.33 -16.52 4.34
CA PRO A 75 -8.39 -15.74 4.94
C PRO A 75 -9.44 -15.38 3.88
N GLY A 76 -10.71 -15.37 4.25
CA GLY A 76 -11.76 -14.88 3.36
C GLY A 76 -11.50 -13.44 2.92
N ILE A 77 -11.98 -13.05 1.73
CA ILE A 77 -11.76 -11.75 1.08
C ILE A 77 -11.86 -10.58 2.06
N ARG A 78 -12.93 -10.52 2.87
CA ARG A 78 -13.14 -9.45 3.87
C ARG A 78 -12.00 -9.31 4.87
N ALA A 79 -11.48 -10.42 5.37
CA ALA A 79 -10.37 -10.42 6.32
C ALA A 79 -9.07 -9.92 5.66
N THR A 80 -8.81 -10.36 4.42
CA THR A 80 -7.67 -9.89 3.63
C THR A 80 -7.77 -8.40 3.31
N THR A 81 -8.92 -7.91 2.85
CA THR A 81 -9.13 -6.49 2.59
C THR A 81 -8.95 -5.65 3.85
N LYS A 82 -9.45 -6.12 5.00
CA LYS A 82 -9.25 -5.44 6.29
C LYS A 82 -7.78 -5.36 6.68
N LEU A 83 -7.03 -6.45 6.49
CA LEU A 83 -5.59 -6.52 6.74
C LEU A 83 -4.80 -5.57 5.82
N ILE A 84 -5.18 -5.46 4.55
CA ILE A 84 -4.55 -4.54 3.62
C ILE A 84 -4.79 -3.09 4.05
N ARG A 85 -6.04 -2.74 4.40
CA ARG A 85 -6.38 -1.37 4.82
C ARG A 85 -5.73 -0.92 6.13
N SER A 86 -5.40 -1.86 7.01
CA SER A 86 -4.68 -1.53 8.25
C SER A 86 -3.18 -1.31 8.02
N ARG A 87 -2.59 -1.93 6.98
CA ARG A 87 -1.15 -1.87 6.71
C ARG A 87 -0.76 -0.94 5.58
N PHE A 88 -1.68 -0.64 4.67
CA PHE A 88 -1.39 0.04 3.41
C PHE A 88 -2.42 1.12 3.09
N VAL A 89 -2.01 2.10 2.28
CA VAL A 89 -2.88 3.18 1.80
C VAL A 89 -2.91 3.22 0.27
N GLY A 90 -4.04 3.62 -0.30
CA GLY A 90 -4.22 3.79 -1.73
C GLY A 90 -5.67 4.14 -2.07
N PRO A 91 -5.93 4.93 -3.12
CA PRO A 91 -7.27 5.16 -3.62
C PRO A 91 -7.96 3.83 -3.92
N SER A 92 -9.21 3.68 -3.49
CA SER A 92 -10.03 2.52 -3.83
C SER A 92 -9.43 1.15 -3.48
N ILE A 93 -8.52 1.05 -2.50
CA ILE A 93 -7.84 -0.23 -2.17
C ILE A 93 -8.85 -1.36 -1.86
N ALA A 94 -10.01 -1.05 -1.26
CA ALA A 94 -11.04 -2.05 -1.01
C ALA A 94 -11.71 -2.58 -2.29
N LYS A 95 -11.85 -1.73 -3.30
CA LYS A 95 -12.40 -2.11 -4.61
C LYS A 95 -11.41 -2.95 -5.40
N ASP A 96 -10.12 -2.63 -5.30
CA ASP A 96 -9.06 -3.34 -6.01
C ASP A 96 -8.69 -4.69 -5.34
N CYS A 97 -9.09 -4.87 -4.08
CA CYS A 97 -8.75 -6.02 -3.25
C CYS A 97 -9.99 -6.81 -2.79
N SER A 98 -10.97 -6.99 -3.68
CA SER A 98 -12.22 -7.71 -3.39
C SER A 98 -12.53 -8.87 -4.36
N THR A 99 -11.54 -9.36 -5.10
CA THR A 99 -11.71 -10.36 -6.18
C THR A 99 -10.96 -11.66 -5.86
#